data_AF-A0A6A4HS69-F1
#
_entry.id   AF-A0A6A4HS69-F1
#
_cell.length_a   1.000
_cell.length_b   1.000
_cell.length_c   1.000
_cell.angle_alpha   90.00
_cell.angle_beta   90.00
_cell.angle_gamma   90.00
#
_symmetry.space_group_name_H-M   'P 1'
#
loop_
_entity.id
_entity.type
_entity.pdbx_description
1 polymer ?
#
loop_
_entity_poly.entity_id
_entity_poly.type
_entity_poly.pdbx_seq_one_letter_code
_entity_poly.pdbx_strand_id
1 'polypeptide(L)'
;MEIFDSFPDIEEPELASKFVHSYLASKHEESLKPSLELFITGLSVDSSLHGKLKTIHKTRDVEALERFCVHFQRNSWRYDVQLESVNEVIHRIETAEKIFKVVRGELNHPAWTPRTDSSNADITSHIRNLELTVGINRDVPLLILFRLGSFQDDPILRARLGRIFSPLNHTFLLNTSGSGKTRLLFEGLCLHWGFYFTCGLDSSGLGSEDFSSAIDNVKRSRKWSNVILTSADVDYTSSLQNNRQIAYRSFSEALLARLLVFKTYLEACSQEGFCHKQRQRWLESQILPVLPFNDDPFSMINELDYDDLDDSVLDKAIENTLEDIQNIWEMPSGEFFYIVLDEANVASRMHDLAFADEYGHYPILKEIIRTLRKRMGHLPVKFVVAGTIIPQEHFQSAVGEWDDFRWCSDTGFL
;
A
#
# COMPACT_ATOMS: atom_id res chain seq x y z
N MET A 1 10.08 38.14 16.88
CA MET A 1 9.15 38.66 17.90
C MET A 1 8.04 39.50 17.26
N GLU A 2 8.37 40.40 16.32
CA GLU A 2 7.39 41.28 15.65
C GLU A 2 6.14 40.59 15.09
N ILE A 3 6.26 39.32 14.66
CA ILE A 3 5.11 38.60 14.11
C ILE A 3 4.05 38.21 15.15
N PHE A 4 4.43 37.87 16.39
CA PHE A 4 3.44 37.59 17.44
C PHE A 4 2.70 38.86 17.86
N ASP A 5 3.38 40.01 17.75
CA ASP A 5 2.77 41.31 18.03
C ASP A 5 1.84 41.77 16.90
N SER A 6 2.08 41.31 15.67
CA SER A 6 1.24 41.58 14.50
C SER A 6 -0.07 40.76 14.49
N PHE A 7 -0.12 39.67 15.25
CA PHE A 7 -1.28 38.79 15.39
C PHE A 7 -1.61 38.63 16.88
N PRO A 8 -2.22 39.64 17.54
CA PRO A 8 -2.43 39.62 18.98
C PRO A 8 -3.36 38.48 19.46
N ASP A 9 -4.18 37.96 18.56
CA ASP A 9 -5.09 36.85 18.80
C ASP A 9 -5.17 35.94 17.55
N ILE A 10 -5.25 34.64 17.80
CA ILE A 10 -5.42 33.58 16.81
C ILE A 10 -6.50 32.56 17.21
N GLU A 11 -7.50 32.98 18.01
CA GLU A 11 -8.62 32.12 18.43
C GLU A 11 -9.41 31.55 17.25
N GLU A 12 -9.50 32.28 16.13
CA GLU A 12 -10.16 31.81 14.90
C GLU A 12 -9.16 31.11 13.95
N PRO A 13 -9.53 29.97 13.32
CA PRO A 13 -8.66 29.27 12.39
C PRO A 13 -8.09 30.18 11.30
N GLU A 14 -8.91 31.07 10.73
CA GLU A 14 -8.47 32.01 9.66
C GLU A 14 -7.35 32.95 10.11
N LEU A 15 -7.39 33.45 11.34
CA LEU A 15 -6.35 34.31 11.89
C LEU A 15 -5.09 33.50 12.21
N ALA A 16 -5.27 32.29 12.76
CA ALA A 16 -4.19 31.36 13.01
C ALA A 16 -3.45 30.96 11.71
N SER A 17 -4.20 30.73 10.63
CA SER A 17 -3.65 30.44 9.30
C SER A 17 -2.84 31.61 8.76
N LYS A 18 -3.37 32.85 8.86
CA LYS A 18 -2.64 34.06 8.44
C LYS A 18 -1.36 34.25 9.25
N PHE A 19 -1.39 34.00 10.56
CA PHE A 19 -0.23 34.07 11.43
C PHE A 19 0.89 33.11 10.96
N VAL A 20 0.58 31.83 10.77
CA VAL A 20 1.57 30.83 10.34
C VAL A 20 2.05 31.08 8.91
N HIS A 21 1.14 31.45 8.01
CA HIS A 21 1.50 31.78 6.63
C HIS A 21 2.43 32.99 6.56
N SER A 22 2.15 34.06 7.32
CA SER A 22 3.05 35.22 7.45
C SER A 22 4.40 34.84 8.06
N TYR A 23 4.42 33.91 9.03
CA TYR A 23 5.65 33.43 9.64
C TYR A 23 6.53 32.73 8.61
N LEU A 24 5.97 31.80 7.85
CA LEU A 24 6.67 31.11 6.77
C LEU A 24 7.09 32.06 5.66
N ALA A 25 6.26 33.04 5.29
CA ALA A 25 6.60 34.04 4.27
C ALA A 25 7.86 34.85 4.65
N SER A 26 8.03 35.15 5.95
CA SER A 26 9.20 35.89 6.45
C SER A 26 10.51 35.08 6.45
N LYS A 27 10.44 33.75 6.41
CA LYS A 27 11.61 32.88 6.31
C LYS A 27 12.05 32.84 4.84
N HIS A 28 13.28 33.27 4.56
CA HIS A 28 13.88 33.30 3.22
C HIS A 28 14.23 31.91 2.64
N GLU A 29 13.69 30.82 3.19
CA GLU A 29 13.92 29.48 2.64
C GLU A 29 13.08 29.23 1.38
N GLU A 30 13.73 28.62 0.39
CA GLU A 30 13.15 28.19 -0.89
C GLU A 30 12.27 26.93 -0.79
N SER A 31 11.93 26.49 0.43
CA SER A 31 11.06 25.32 0.60
C SER A 31 9.63 25.64 0.15
N LEU A 32 8.94 24.62 -0.39
CA LEU A 32 7.53 24.72 -0.78
C LEU A 32 6.67 25.15 0.43
N LYS A 33 6.06 26.33 0.32
CA LYS A 33 5.18 26.90 1.34
C LYS A 33 3.73 26.51 1.03
N PRO A 34 3.01 25.84 1.95
CA PRO A 34 1.59 25.57 1.78
C PRO A 34 0.82 26.87 1.55
N SER A 35 -0.21 26.82 0.72
CA SER A 35 -1.04 27.99 0.47
C SER A 35 -1.80 28.40 1.75
N LEU A 36 -2.26 29.64 1.79
CA LEU A 36 -3.08 30.11 2.91
C LEU A 36 -4.37 29.29 3.03
N GLU A 37 -4.97 28.90 1.91
CA GLU A 37 -6.18 28.07 1.86
C GLU A 37 -5.95 26.71 2.52
N LEU A 38 -4.80 26.06 2.26
CA LEU A 38 -4.43 24.81 2.91
C LEU A 38 -4.33 24.97 4.44
N PHE A 39 -3.75 26.07 4.93
CA PHE A 39 -3.72 26.38 6.36
C PHE A 39 -5.12 26.61 6.93
N ILE A 40 -6.01 27.28 6.20
CA ILE A 40 -7.39 27.52 6.65
C ILE A 40 -8.13 26.20 6.77
N THR A 41 -8.08 25.36 5.73
CA THR A 41 -8.69 24.02 5.74
C THR A 41 -8.13 23.17 6.87
N GLY A 42 -6.81 23.05 6.97
CA GLY A 42 -6.17 22.18 7.97
C GLY A 42 -6.47 22.58 9.41
N LEU A 43 -6.43 23.87 9.75
CA LEU A 43 -6.76 24.33 11.10
C LEU A 43 -8.26 24.30 11.41
N SER A 44 -9.12 24.35 10.39
CA SER A 44 -10.57 24.23 10.56
C SER A 44 -11.01 22.77 10.76
N VAL A 45 -10.36 21.84 10.06
CA VAL A 45 -10.65 20.39 10.15
C VAL A 45 -10.02 19.76 11.39
N ASP A 46 -8.76 20.11 11.71
CA ASP A 46 -8.04 19.56 12.86
C ASP A 46 -7.99 20.55 14.04
N SER A 47 -9.03 20.48 14.87
CA SER A 47 -9.12 21.27 16.11
C SER A 47 -7.96 21.04 17.09
N SER A 48 -7.33 19.86 17.05
CA SER A 48 -6.18 19.55 17.91
C SER A 48 -4.94 20.30 17.45
N LEU A 49 -4.74 20.40 16.13
CA LEU A 49 -3.65 21.15 15.50
C LEU A 49 -3.81 22.65 15.76
N HIS A 50 -5.03 23.18 15.63
CA HIS A 50 -5.33 24.57 15.99
C HIS A 50 -5.09 24.83 17.49
N GLY A 51 -5.56 23.95 18.37
CA GLY A 51 -5.29 24.05 19.82
C GLY A 51 -3.81 24.07 20.18
N LYS A 52 -2.99 23.24 19.52
CA LYS A 52 -1.52 23.26 19.67
C LYS A 52 -0.94 24.60 19.24
N LEU A 53 -1.34 25.12 18.09
CA LEU A 53 -0.87 26.41 17.58
C LEU A 53 -1.25 27.58 18.51
N LYS A 54 -2.46 27.58 19.06
CA LYS A 54 -2.88 28.57 20.08
C LYS A 54 -1.97 28.56 21.31
N THR A 55 -1.61 27.36 21.76
CA THR A 55 -0.70 27.20 22.89
C THR A 55 0.68 27.77 22.58
N ILE A 56 1.25 27.44 21.41
CA ILE A 56 2.54 27.96 20.91
C ILE A 56 2.51 29.48 20.81
N HIS A 57 1.43 30.04 20.27
CA HIS A 57 1.24 31.47 20.13
C HIS A 57 1.24 32.19 21.48
N LYS A 58 0.45 31.68 22.43
CA LYS A 58 0.32 32.24 23.77
C LYS A 58 1.63 32.21 24.55
N THR A 59 2.44 31.15 24.38
CA THR A 59 3.75 31.04 25.04
C THR A 59 4.87 31.76 24.29
N ARG A 60 4.60 32.26 23.07
CA ARG A 60 5.60 32.85 22.16
C ARG A 60 6.80 31.92 21.92
N ASP A 61 6.54 30.61 21.87
CA ASP A 61 7.57 29.58 21.69
C ASP A 61 7.93 29.44 20.21
N VAL A 62 9.05 30.04 19.81
CA VAL A 62 9.50 30.04 18.40
C VAL A 62 9.94 28.65 17.95
N GLU A 63 10.58 27.86 18.80
CA GLU A 63 11.06 26.52 18.44
C GLU A 63 9.88 25.57 18.24
N ALA A 64 8.86 25.65 19.11
CA ALA A 64 7.63 24.90 18.91
C ALA A 64 6.88 25.34 17.65
N LEU A 65 6.89 26.63 17.30
CA LEU A 65 6.32 27.13 16.05
C LEU A 65 7.05 26.58 14.82
N GLU A 66 8.39 26.50 14.85
CA GLU A 66 9.18 25.92 13.77
C GLU A 66 8.84 24.44 13.57
N ARG A 67 8.81 23.65 14.66
CA ARG A 67 8.38 22.24 14.63
C ARG A 67 6.95 22.08 14.11
N PHE A 68 6.05 22.97 14.53
CA PHE A 68 4.68 22.98 14.04
C PHE A 68 4.62 23.23 12.54
N CYS A 69 5.37 24.22 12.03
CA CYS A 69 5.42 24.53 10.60
C CYS A 69 5.94 23.35 9.79
N VAL A 70 7.04 22.73 10.21
CA VAL A 70 7.61 21.53 9.56
C VAL A 70 6.59 20.40 9.54
N HIS A 71 5.93 20.15 10.68
CA HIS A 71 4.88 19.13 10.79
C HIS A 71 3.70 19.43 9.84
N PHE A 72 3.22 20.66 9.82
CA PHE A 72 2.12 21.08 8.94
C PHE A 72 2.51 20.95 7.47
N GLN A 73 3.68 21.44 7.06
CA GLN A 73 4.19 21.33 5.69
C GLN A 73 4.30 19.88 5.22
N ARG A 74 4.73 18.98 6.11
CA ARG A 74 4.82 17.54 5.84
C ARG A 74 3.46 16.86 5.74
N ASN A 75 2.45 17.36 6.44
CA ASN A 75 1.11 16.76 6.46
C ASN A 75 0.07 17.57 5.66
N SER A 76 0.49 18.62 4.93
CA SER A 76 -0.44 19.53 4.26
C SER A 76 -1.27 18.85 3.18
N TRP A 77 -0.75 17.79 2.56
CA TRP A 77 -1.47 16.97 1.59
C TRP A 77 -2.76 16.35 2.18
N ARG A 78 -2.84 16.14 3.50
CA ARG A 78 -4.07 15.68 4.19
C ARG A 78 -5.19 16.72 4.19
N TYR A 79 -4.89 17.95 3.81
CA TYR A 79 -5.86 19.05 3.76
C TYR A 79 -6.10 19.52 2.33
N ASP A 80 -5.51 18.83 1.34
CA ASP A 80 -5.81 19.08 -0.06
C ASP A 80 -7.24 18.61 -0.36
N VAL A 81 -8.03 19.49 -0.97
CA VAL A 81 -9.42 19.22 -1.33
C VAL A 81 -9.54 18.02 -2.27
N GLN A 82 -8.51 17.75 -3.08
CA GLN A 82 -8.49 16.62 -4.00
C GLN A 82 -8.34 15.28 -3.26
N LEU A 83 -7.94 15.28 -1.99
CA LEU A 83 -7.78 14.09 -1.15
C LEU A 83 -8.79 14.02 0.01
N GLU A 84 -9.79 14.90 0.07
CA GLU A 84 -10.78 14.95 1.15
C GLU A 84 -11.40 13.57 1.45
N SER A 85 -11.83 12.87 0.41
CA SER A 85 -12.41 11.52 0.49
C SER A 85 -11.44 10.47 1.02
N VAL A 86 -10.15 10.52 0.65
CA VAL A 86 -9.12 9.64 1.24
C VAL A 86 -9.02 9.91 2.73
N ASN A 87 -8.98 11.17 3.13
CA ASN A 87 -8.85 11.57 4.54
C ASN A 87 -10.08 11.16 5.36
N GLU A 88 -11.29 11.22 4.80
CA GLU A 88 -12.49 10.70 5.44
C GLU A 88 -12.39 9.19 5.71
N VAL A 89 -11.89 8.41 4.75
CA VAL A 89 -11.69 6.96 4.90
C VAL A 89 -10.63 6.68 5.97
N ILE A 90 -9.49 7.36 5.95
CA ILE A 90 -8.46 7.24 6.99
C ILE A 90 -9.06 7.58 8.36
N HIS A 91 -9.76 8.70 8.48
CA HIS A 91 -10.36 9.14 9.73
C HIS A 91 -11.35 8.12 10.27
N ARG A 92 -12.18 7.53 9.41
CA ARG A 92 -13.08 6.42 9.78
C ARG A 92 -12.31 5.19 10.29
N ILE A 93 -11.17 4.86 9.68
CA ILE A 93 -10.33 3.74 10.10
C ILE A 93 -9.69 4.02 11.47
N GLU A 94 -9.13 5.22 11.65
CA GLU A 94 -8.49 5.68 12.89
C GLU A 94 -9.49 5.73 14.06
N THR A 95 -10.65 6.34 13.85
CA THR A 95 -11.68 6.52 14.90
C THR A 95 -12.38 5.23 15.31
N ALA A 96 -12.45 4.23 14.43
CA ALA A 96 -13.13 2.97 14.74
C ALA A 96 -12.33 2.05 15.68
N GLU A 97 -11.08 2.40 16.02
CA GLU A 97 -10.11 1.58 16.77
C GLU A 97 -9.89 0.18 16.17
N LYS A 98 -10.34 -0.05 14.93
CA LYS A 98 -10.31 -1.38 14.30
C LYS A 98 -8.89 -1.87 14.10
N ILE A 99 -8.00 -0.98 13.67
CA ILE A 99 -6.57 -1.30 13.52
C ILE A 99 -5.96 -1.71 14.86
N PHE A 100 -6.24 -0.99 15.95
CA PHE A 100 -5.74 -1.37 17.28
C PHE A 100 -6.21 -2.77 17.69
N LYS A 101 -7.48 -3.10 17.44
CA LYS A 101 -8.02 -4.43 17.70
C LYS A 101 -7.38 -5.51 16.83
N VAL A 102 -7.04 -5.22 15.57
CA VAL A 102 -6.23 -6.12 14.73
C VAL A 102 -4.84 -6.30 15.33
N VAL A 103 -4.13 -5.21 15.66
CA VAL A 103 -2.77 -5.26 16.22
C VAL A 103 -2.72 -6.07 17.51
N ARG A 104 -3.71 -5.91 18.42
CA ARG A 104 -3.82 -6.68 19.67
C ARG A 104 -4.28 -8.12 19.45
N GLY A 105 -4.91 -8.41 18.30
CA GLY A 105 -5.51 -9.69 17.98
C GLY A 105 -6.79 -9.94 18.77
N GLU A 106 -7.53 -8.87 19.02
CA GLU A 106 -8.88 -8.93 19.59
C GLU A 106 -9.93 -9.26 18.51
N LEU A 107 -9.58 -9.08 17.24
CA LEU A 107 -10.37 -9.51 16.09
C LEU A 107 -9.97 -10.92 15.69
N ASN A 108 -10.74 -11.90 16.16
CA ASN A 108 -10.60 -13.27 15.72
C ASN A 108 -11.42 -13.50 14.45
N HIS A 109 -10.83 -14.17 13.47
CA HIS A 109 -11.60 -14.67 12.34
C HIS A 109 -12.58 -15.74 12.82
N PRO A 110 -13.82 -15.76 12.29
CA PRO A 110 -14.75 -16.83 12.62
C PRO A 110 -14.17 -18.17 12.17
N ALA A 111 -14.17 -19.14 13.09
CA ALA A 111 -13.79 -20.50 12.79
C ALA A 111 -14.89 -21.17 11.96
N TRP A 112 -14.48 -21.92 10.94
CA TRP A 112 -15.35 -22.64 10.05
C TRP A 112 -15.86 -23.88 10.76
N THR A 113 -17.17 -24.10 10.67
CA THR A 113 -17.83 -25.27 11.23
C THR A 113 -18.56 -26.03 10.14
N PRO A 114 -18.42 -27.37 10.06
CA PRO A 114 -19.20 -28.18 9.13
C PRO A 114 -20.70 -27.95 9.33
N ARG A 115 -21.45 -27.72 8.23
CA ARG A 115 -22.91 -27.51 8.29
C ARG A 115 -23.68 -28.76 8.70
N THR A 116 -23.19 -29.93 8.33
CA THR A 116 -23.78 -31.22 8.71
C THR A 116 -22.82 -31.92 9.65
N ASP A 117 -23.30 -32.25 10.85
CA ASP A 117 -22.61 -33.21 11.69
C ASP A 117 -22.48 -34.50 10.89
N SER A 118 -21.24 -34.97 10.72
CA SER A 118 -21.02 -36.27 10.12
C SER A 118 -21.63 -37.33 11.05
N SER A 119 -22.00 -38.49 10.53
CA SER A 119 -22.43 -39.60 11.39
C SER A 119 -21.36 -40.02 12.41
N ASN A 120 -20.13 -39.51 12.29
CA ASN A 120 -19.01 -39.74 13.18
C ASN A 120 -18.65 -38.46 13.97
N ALA A 121 -19.09 -38.39 15.23
CA ALA A 121 -18.83 -37.26 16.12
C ALA A 121 -17.32 -36.96 16.32
N ASP A 122 -16.45 -37.97 16.20
CA ASP A 122 -15.00 -37.80 16.35
C ASP A 122 -14.41 -37.02 15.18
N ILE A 123 -14.87 -37.27 13.96
CA ILE A 123 -14.44 -36.53 12.76
C ILE A 123 -14.86 -35.07 12.87
N THR A 124 -16.12 -34.82 13.25
CA THR A 124 -16.62 -33.46 13.41
C THR A 124 -15.85 -32.71 14.50
N SER A 125 -15.55 -33.36 15.63
CA SER A 125 -14.74 -32.78 16.71
C SER A 125 -13.31 -32.50 16.25
N HIS A 126 -12.69 -33.43 15.53
CA HIS A 126 -11.35 -33.24 14.96
C HIS A 126 -11.30 -32.03 14.02
N ILE A 127 -12.27 -31.90 13.10
CA ILE A 127 -12.34 -30.78 12.17
C ILE A 127 -12.54 -29.44 12.90
N ARG A 128 -13.38 -29.39 13.93
CA ARG A 128 -13.55 -28.18 14.76
C ARG A 128 -12.24 -27.79 15.46
N ASN A 129 -11.47 -28.78 15.92
CA ASN A 129 -10.17 -28.57 16.56
C ASN A 129 -9.08 -28.10 15.59
N LEU A 130 -9.29 -28.14 14.26
CA LEU A 130 -8.37 -27.54 13.30
C LEU A 130 -8.48 -26.01 13.25
N GLU A 131 -9.53 -25.42 13.82
CA GLU A 131 -9.74 -23.97 13.87
C GLU A 131 -9.60 -23.29 12.49
N LEU A 132 -10.14 -23.92 11.45
CA LEU A 132 -10.02 -23.45 10.07
C LEU A 132 -10.70 -22.09 9.91
N THR A 133 -10.04 -21.14 9.24
CA THR A 133 -10.61 -19.82 8.98
C THR A 133 -11.75 -19.86 7.95
N VAL A 134 -12.83 -19.12 8.20
CA VAL A 134 -13.89 -18.88 7.22
C VAL A 134 -13.49 -17.78 6.25
N GLY A 135 -13.69 -18.02 4.94
CA GLY A 135 -13.56 -16.98 3.92
C GLY A 135 -14.85 -16.20 3.68
N ILE A 136 -14.89 -15.42 2.59
CA ILE A 136 -16.10 -14.68 2.18
C ILE A 136 -17.26 -15.66 1.96
N ASN A 137 -16.99 -16.79 1.31
CA ASN A 137 -17.92 -17.90 1.25
C ASN A 137 -17.86 -18.70 2.56
N ARG A 138 -18.88 -18.53 3.41
CA ARG A 138 -18.97 -19.19 4.72
C ARG A 138 -18.99 -20.72 4.68
N ASP A 139 -19.16 -21.29 3.50
CA ASP A 139 -19.28 -22.74 3.31
C ASP A 139 -17.96 -23.41 3.02
N VAL A 140 -16.94 -22.63 2.66
CA VAL A 140 -15.63 -23.14 2.26
C VAL A 140 -14.57 -22.70 3.27
N PRO A 141 -13.91 -23.64 3.97
CA PRO A 141 -12.80 -23.29 4.85
C PRO A 141 -11.58 -22.86 4.03
N LEU A 142 -10.87 -21.85 4.51
CA LEU A 142 -9.62 -21.37 3.92
C LEU A 142 -8.44 -22.21 4.40
N LEU A 143 -8.29 -23.41 3.82
CA LEU A 143 -7.16 -24.30 4.13
C LEU A 143 -5.80 -23.64 3.89
N ILE A 144 -5.72 -22.69 2.95
CA ILE A 144 -4.49 -21.92 2.68
C ILE A 144 -4.04 -21.05 3.85
N LEU A 145 -4.89 -20.79 4.85
CA LEU A 145 -4.53 -20.03 6.07
C LEU A 145 -4.31 -20.94 7.29
N PHE A 146 -4.56 -22.24 7.17
CA PHE A 146 -4.36 -23.17 8.28
C PHE A 146 -2.91 -23.14 8.78
N ARG A 147 -2.70 -22.84 10.07
CA ARG A 147 -1.37 -22.69 10.68
C ARG A 147 -0.44 -21.73 9.92
N LEU A 148 -0.98 -20.62 9.41
CA LEU A 148 -0.19 -19.60 8.73
C LEU A 148 0.97 -19.12 9.63
N GLY A 149 2.16 -18.96 9.05
CA GLY A 149 3.38 -18.58 9.77
C GLY A 149 4.16 -19.76 10.35
N SER A 150 3.69 -21.00 10.19
CA SER A 150 4.36 -22.18 10.75
C SER A 150 5.59 -22.64 9.97
N PHE A 151 5.82 -22.14 8.74
CA PHE A 151 6.97 -22.58 7.94
C PHE A 151 8.31 -22.15 8.54
N GLN A 152 8.31 -21.19 9.47
CA GLN A 152 9.50 -20.73 10.16
C GLN A 152 10.13 -21.78 11.08
N ASP A 153 9.33 -22.76 11.52
CA ASP A 153 9.72 -23.84 12.43
C ASP A 153 10.29 -25.05 11.68
N ASP A 154 10.09 -25.12 10.36
CA ASP A 154 10.62 -26.15 9.48
C ASP A 154 11.87 -25.62 8.74
N PRO A 155 13.07 -26.15 9.01
CA PRO A 155 14.30 -25.66 8.39
C PRO A 155 14.31 -25.73 6.86
N ILE A 156 13.66 -26.73 6.26
CA ILE A 156 13.63 -26.94 4.81
C ILE A 156 12.72 -25.90 4.17
N LEU A 157 11.53 -25.70 4.73
CA LEU A 157 10.58 -24.69 4.25
C LEU A 157 11.13 -23.28 4.47
N ARG A 158 11.73 -23.01 5.62
CA ARG A 158 12.40 -21.73 5.90
C ARG A 158 13.53 -21.44 4.91
N ALA A 159 14.37 -22.42 4.61
CA ALA A 159 15.44 -22.25 3.62
C ALA A 159 14.88 -21.96 2.21
N ARG A 160 13.72 -22.53 1.87
CA ARG A 160 13.02 -22.22 0.62
C ARG A 160 12.46 -20.80 0.61
N LEU A 161 11.83 -20.36 1.69
CA LEU A 161 11.38 -18.97 1.83
C LEU A 161 12.55 -18.00 1.68
N GLY A 162 13.71 -18.28 2.28
CA GLY A 162 14.91 -17.44 2.13
C GLY A 162 15.48 -17.41 0.71
N ARG A 163 15.21 -18.44 -0.11
CA ARG A 163 15.51 -18.35 -1.55
C ARG A 163 14.51 -17.41 -2.21
N ILE A 164 13.21 -17.60 -2.05
CA ILE A 164 12.16 -16.79 -2.68
C ILE A 164 12.26 -15.31 -2.28
N PHE A 165 12.32 -15.05 -0.97
CA PHE A 165 12.48 -13.73 -0.35
C PHE A 165 13.97 -13.43 -0.19
N SER A 166 14.65 -13.28 -1.34
CA SER A 166 16.09 -13.05 -1.38
C SER A 166 16.42 -11.58 -1.05
N PRO A 167 17.37 -11.31 -0.15
CA PRO A 167 17.87 -9.95 0.07
C PRO A 167 18.75 -9.46 -1.08
N LEU A 168 19.25 -10.36 -1.94
CA LEU A 168 20.16 -10.01 -3.03
C LEU A 168 19.39 -9.55 -4.26
N ASN A 169 18.35 -10.28 -4.65
CA ASN A 169 17.66 -10.10 -5.92
C ASN A 169 16.15 -9.98 -5.73
N HIS A 170 15.51 -9.25 -6.63
CA HIS A 170 14.07 -9.41 -6.86
C HIS A 170 13.79 -10.79 -7.46
N THR A 171 12.60 -11.34 -7.26
CA THR A 171 12.29 -12.71 -7.69
C THR A 171 11.02 -12.77 -8.53
N PHE A 172 11.12 -13.31 -9.74
CA PHE A 172 9.98 -13.87 -10.45
C PHE A 172 9.78 -15.33 -10.00
N LEU A 173 8.65 -15.63 -9.36
CA LEU A 173 8.30 -16.97 -8.88
C LEU A 173 7.30 -17.63 -9.84
N LEU A 174 7.78 -18.51 -10.71
CA LEU A 174 6.97 -19.18 -11.71
C LEU A 174 6.83 -20.67 -11.47
N ASN A 175 5.59 -21.15 -11.44
CA ASN A 175 5.30 -22.59 -11.47
C ASN A 175 3.83 -22.81 -11.84
N THR A 176 3.43 -24.05 -12.08
CA THR A 176 2.05 -24.44 -12.42
C THR A 176 1.05 -24.02 -11.34
N SER A 177 -0.23 -23.87 -11.71
CA SER A 177 -1.30 -23.63 -10.75
C SER A 177 -1.41 -24.78 -9.74
N GLY A 178 -1.75 -24.48 -8.49
CA GLY A 178 -1.86 -25.48 -7.41
C GLY A 178 -0.53 -25.94 -6.80
N SER A 179 0.61 -25.43 -7.25
CA SER A 179 1.95 -25.77 -6.71
C SER A 179 2.26 -25.20 -5.31
N GLY A 180 1.36 -24.40 -4.74
CA GLY A 180 1.53 -23.78 -3.41
C GLY A 180 2.24 -22.42 -3.41
N LYS A 181 2.40 -21.75 -4.56
CA LYS A 181 2.99 -20.40 -4.68
C LYS A 181 2.39 -19.43 -3.65
N THR A 182 1.08 -19.21 -3.69
CA THR A 182 0.38 -18.27 -2.81
C THR A 182 0.63 -18.57 -1.33
N ARG A 183 0.65 -19.85 -0.92
CA ARG A 183 1.00 -20.22 0.46
C ARG A 183 2.43 -19.82 0.82
N LEU A 184 3.40 -20.04 -0.08
CA LEU A 184 4.81 -19.63 0.14
C LEU A 184 4.94 -18.11 0.24
N LEU A 185 4.16 -17.36 -0.55
CA LEU A 185 4.12 -15.90 -0.47
C LEU A 185 3.59 -15.43 0.90
N PHE A 186 2.49 -16.01 1.36
CA PHE A 186 1.92 -15.71 2.67
C PHE A 186 2.90 -16.04 3.81
N GLU A 187 3.51 -17.22 3.77
CA GLU A 187 4.49 -17.62 4.78
C GLU A 187 5.73 -16.71 4.79
N GLY A 188 6.20 -16.27 3.63
CA GLY A 188 7.29 -15.29 3.54
C GLY A 188 6.90 -13.92 4.12
N LEU A 189 5.67 -13.47 3.92
CA LEU A 189 5.16 -12.22 4.53
C LEU A 189 4.82 -12.34 6.02
N CYS A 190 4.78 -13.55 6.59
CA CYS A 190 4.83 -13.72 8.05
C CYS A 190 6.25 -13.51 8.60
N LEU A 191 7.27 -13.85 7.80
CA LEU A 191 8.69 -13.67 8.14
C LEU A 191 9.20 -12.25 7.88
N HIS A 192 8.60 -11.52 6.95
CA HIS A 192 9.06 -10.22 6.51
C HIS A 192 7.92 -9.20 6.44
N TRP A 193 8.19 -7.94 6.75
CA TRP A 193 7.23 -6.87 6.50
C TRP A 193 7.08 -6.66 4.99
N GLY A 194 5.85 -6.42 4.55
CA GLY A 194 5.59 -6.21 3.14
C GLY A 194 4.13 -5.99 2.78
N PHE A 195 3.90 -5.69 1.52
CA PHE A 195 2.58 -5.63 0.92
C PHE A 195 2.30 -6.86 0.07
N TYR A 196 1.10 -7.39 0.24
CA TYR A 196 0.53 -8.41 -0.63
C TYR A 196 -0.48 -7.75 -1.56
N PHE A 197 -0.15 -7.74 -2.85
CA PHE A 197 -1.05 -7.38 -3.93
C PHE A 197 -1.39 -8.62 -4.74
N THR A 198 -2.63 -8.71 -5.20
CA THR A 198 -3.05 -9.70 -6.16
C THR A 198 -3.44 -8.99 -7.46
N CYS A 199 -2.89 -9.45 -8.59
CA CYS A 199 -3.22 -8.92 -9.90
C CYS A 199 -4.54 -9.49 -10.46
N GLY A 200 -5.16 -10.44 -9.76
CA GLY A 200 -6.47 -10.98 -10.12
C GLY A 200 -7.02 -11.83 -8.99
N LEU A 201 -8.28 -11.58 -8.61
CA LEU A 201 -8.98 -12.44 -7.65
C LEU A 201 -9.50 -13.70 -8.32
N ASP A 202 -9.29 -14.83 -7.64
CA ASP A 202 -9.94 -16.08 -7.98
C ASP A 202 -11.27 -16.23 -7.21
N SER A 203 -11.92 -17.39 -7.36
CA SER A 203 -13.17 -17.68 -6.66
C SER A 203 -13.05 -17.73 -5.13
N SER A 204 -11.84 -17.75 -4.57
CA SER A 204 -11.64 -17.73 -3.11
C SER A 204 -11.80 -16.32 -2.52
N GLY A 205 -11.68 -15.28 -3.35
CA GLY A 205 -11.80 -13.88 -2.92
C GLY A 205 -10.72 -13.49 -1.91
N LEU A 206 -9.52 -14.05 -2.04
CA LEU A 206 -8.39 -13.77 -1.15
C LEU A 206 -7.57 -12.59 -1.67
N GLY A 207 -7.41 -11.58 -0.82
CA GLY A 207 -6.77 -10.32 -1.16
C GLY A 207 -7.78 -9.19 -1.26
N SER A 208 -7.26 -7.97 -1.25
CA SER A 208 -8.03 -6.77 -1.59
C SER A 208 -8.15 -6.61 -3.11
N GLU A 209 -9.24 -5.99 -3.55
CA GLU A 209 -9.53 -5.71 -4.95
C GLU A 209 -8.78 -4.49 -5.49
N ASP A 210 -8.17 -3.69 -4.61
CA ASP A 210 -7.48 -2.44 -4.91
C ASP A 210 -6.60 -2.50 -6.18
N PHE A 211 -5.79 -3.54 -6.32
CA PHE A 211 -4.86 -3.69 -7.44
C PHE A 211 -5.48 -4.27 -8.71
N SER A 212 -6.35 -5.28 -8.61
CA SER A 212 -7.07 -5.81 -9.77
C SER A 212 -8.01 -4.76 -10.36
N SER A 213 -8.69 -4.00 -9.50
CA SER A 213 -9.54 -2.88 -9.89
C SER A 213 -8.72 -1.77 -10.54
N ALA A 214 -7.54 -1.43 -10.01
CA ALA A 214 -6.63 -0.47 -10.64
C ALA A 214 -6.24 -0.90 -12.07
N ILE A 215 -5.89 -2.18 -12.28
CA ILE A 215 -5.58 -2.73 -13.61
C ILE A 215 -6.75 -2.57 -14.59
N ASP A 216 -7.98 -2.79 -14.15
CA ASP A 216 -9.15 -2.68 -15.01
C ASP A 216 -9.58 -1.23 -15.24
N ASN A 217 -9.41 -0.37 -14.21
CA ASN A 217 -9.86 1.01 -14.21
C ASN A 217 -9.06 1.93 -15.12
N VAL A 218 -7.83 1.58 -15.52
CA VAL A 218 -7.05 2.39 -16.49
C VAL A 218 -7.84 2.67 -17.78
N LYS A 219 -8.71 1.73 -18.20
CA LYS A 219 -9.57 1.87 -19.39
C LYS A 219 -10.70 2.87 -19.25
N ARG A 220 -11.03 3.29 -18.02
CA ARG A 220 -12.08 4.28 -17.76
C ARG A 220 -11.62 5.69 -18.10
N SER A 221 -10.29 5.94 -18.08
CA SER A 221 -9.75 7.23 -18.44
C SER A 221 -10.01 7.53 -19.92
N ARG A 222 -10.52 8.74 -20.19
CA ARG A 222 -10.83 9.20 -21.56
C ARG A 222 -9.58 9.33 -22.44
N LYS A 223 -8.40 9.43 -21.83
CA LYS A 223 -7.10 9.57 -22.51
C LYS A 223 -6.42 8.21 -22.76
N TRP A 224 -7.04 7.11 -22.35
CA TRP A 224 -6.49 5.77 -22.50
C TRP A 224 -6.58 5.25 -23.94
N SER A 225 -5.48 4.73 -24.46
CA SER A 225 -5.39 4.08 -25.77
C SER A 225 -5.15 2.57 -25.60
N ASN A 226 -6.13 1.73 -25.97
CA ASN A 226 -5.97 0.27 -25.84
C ASN A 226 -4.89 -0.33 -26.74
N VAL A 227 -4.59 0.34 -27.86
CA VAL A 227 -3.57 -0.08 -28.82
C VAL A 227 -2.75 1.15 -29.16
N ILE A 228 -1.45 1.06 -28.89
CA ILE A 228 -0.48 2.03 -29.39
C ILE A 228 0.01 1.53 -30.73
N LEU A 229 -0.05 2.40 -31.74
CA LEU A 229 0.40 2.08 -33.09
C LEU A 229 1.94 2.14 -33.17
N THR A 230 2.50 2.05 -34.37
CA THR A 230 3.97 2.06 -34.52
C THR A 230 4.53 3.46 -34.26
N SER A 231 5.85 3.54 -34.04
CA SER A 231 6.55 4.82 -33.84
C SER A 231 6.49 5.78 -35.05
N ALA A 232 5.93 5.34 -36.18
CA ALA A 232 5.66 6.18 -37.35
C ALA A 232 4.35 6.98 -37.22
N ASP A 233 3.49 6.65 -36.25
CA ASP A 233 2.24 7.36 -36.01
C ASP A 233 2.47 8.70 -35.31
N VAL A 234 1.71 9.73 -35.71
CA VAL A 234 1.78 11.08 -35.15
C VAL A 234 1.39 11.08 -33.67
N ASP A 235 0.45 10.21 -33.27
CA ASP A 235 -0.07 10.15 -31.90
C ASP A 235 0.65 9.10 -31.03
N TYR A 236 1.71 8.46 -31.56
CA TYR A 236 2.44 7.41 -30.83
C TYR A 236 2.96 7.89 -29.48
N THR A 237 3.73 8.97 -29.47
CA THR A 237 4.42 9.48 -28.28
C THR A 237 3.42 9.99 -27.23
N SER A 238 2.38 10.71 -27.67
CA SER A 238 1.35 11.25 -26.77
C SER A 238 0.50 10.13 -26.17
N SER A 239 0.08 9.15 -26.97
CA SER A 239 -0.69 7.98 -26.48
C SER A 239 0.12 7.15 -25.48
N LEU A 240 1.41 6.90 -25.78
CA LEU A 240 2.29 6.16 -24.88
C LEU A 240 2.50 6.90 -23.56
N GLN A 241 2.75 8.20 -23.61
CA GLN A 241 2.91 9.00 -22.41
C GLN A 241 1.62 9.04 -21.58
N ASN A 242 0.46 9.22 -22.22
CA ASN A 242 -0.84 9.21 -21.54
C ASN A 242 -1.09 7.86 -20.84
N ASN A 243 -0.90 6.74 -21.54
CA ASN A 243 -1.09 5.42 -20.94
C ASN A 243 -0.16 5.17 -19.75
N ARG A 244 1.12 5.55 -19.87
CA ARG A 244 2.08 5.44 -18.76
C ARG A 244 1.69 6.32 -17.59
N GLN A 245 1.21 7.54 -17.83
CA GLN A 245 0.73 8.45 -16.79
C GLN A 245 -0.51 7.88 -16.08
N ILE A 246 -1.48 7.35 -16.82
CA ILE A 246 -2.69 6.73 -16.27
C ILE A 246 -2.33 5.51 -15.40
N ALA A 247 -1.45 4.64 -15.90
CA ALA A 247 -0.96 3.50 -15.13
C ALA A 247 -0.21 3.96 -13.88
N TYR A 248 0.69 4.93 -14.01
CA TYR A 248 1.46 5.50 -12.90
C TYR A 248 0.55 6.05 -11.80
N ARG A 249 -0.48 6.82 -12.17
CA ARG A 249 -1.46 7.37 -11.23
C ARG A 249 -2.22 6.25 -10.54
N SER A 250 -2.84 5.36 -11.30
CA SER A 250 -3.68 4.29 -10.76
C SER A 250 -2.95 3.38 -9.76
N PHE A 251 -1.70 3.00 -10.06
CA PHE A 251 -0.90 2.18 -9.14
C PHE A 251 -0.29 2.99 -7.99
N SER A 252 -0.09 4.30 -8.15
CA SER A 252 0.32 5.19 -7.06
C SER A 252 -0.81 5.39 -6.06
N GLU A 253 -2.06 5.54 -6.50
CA GLU A 253 -3.24 5.62 -5.63
C GLU A 253 -3.40 4.35 -4.80
N ALA A 254 -3.36 3.19 -5.44
CA ALA A 254 -3.41 1.90 -4.76
C ALA A 254 -2.26 1.72 -3.75
N LEU A 255 -1.06 2.18 -4.10
CA LEU A 255 0.06 2.16 -3.17
C LEU A 255 -0.14 3.13 -1.99
N LEU A 256 -0.62 4.35 -2.25
CA LEU A 256 -0.88 5.32 -1.19
C LEU A 256 -1.91 4.77 -0.20
N ALA A 257 -3.00 4.16 -0.69
CA ALA A 257 -3.99 3.50 0.16
C ALA A 257 -3.35 2.50 1.14
N ARG A 258 -2.47 1.63 0.62
CA ARG A 258 -1.73 0.65 1.44
C ARG A 258 -0.79 1.30 2.43
N LEU A 259 -0.04 2.31 2.00
CA LEU A 259 0.91 3.03 2.85
C LEU A 259 0.20 3.72 4.02
N LEU A 260 -0.95 4.32 3.79
CA LEU A 260 -1.72 5.01 4.82
C LEU A 260 -2.25 4.05 5.89
N VAL A 261 -2.89 2.98 5.46
CA VAL A 261 -3.38 1.94 6.38
C VAL A 261 -2.21 1.29 7.13
N PHE A 262 -1.10 1.04 6.44
CA PHE A 262 0.10 0.49 7.06
C PHE A 262 0.76 1.42 8.06
N LYS A 263 0.81 2.73 7.78
CA LYS A 263 1.29 3.74 8.73
C LYS A 263 0.47 3.67 10.02
N THR A 264 -0.86 3.72 9.92
CA THR A 264 -1.74 3.62 11.10
C THR A 264 -1.56 2.27 11.83
N TYR A 265 -1.34 1.19 11.08
CA TYR A 265 -1.01 -0.11 11.65
C TYR A 265 0.30 -0.10 12.46
N LEU A 266 1.36 0.51 11.92
CA LEU A 266 2.65 0.65 12.60
C LEU A 266 2.56 1.55 13.83
N GLU A 267 1.78 2.63 13.79
CA GLU A 267 1.54 3.49 14.95
C GLU A 267 0.89 2.69 16.09
N ALA A 268 -0.10 1.87 15.78
CA ALA A 268 -0.71 0.96 16.76
C ALA A 268 0.28 -0.10 17.25
N CYS A 269 1.12 -0.65 16.37
CA CYS A 269 2.18 -1.60 16.75
C CYS A 269 3.22 -0.98 17.68
N SER A 270 3.57 0.29 17.49
CA SER A 270 4.59 0.98 18.30
C SER A 270 4.22 1.01 19.79
N GLN A 271 2.93 0.93 20.12
CA GLN A 271 2.42 0.90 21.49
C GLN A 271 2.45 -0.51 22.11
N GLU A 272 2.39 -1.57 21.29
CA GLU A 272 2.33 -2.97 21.73
C GLU A 272 3.67 -3.72 21.55
N GLY A 273 4.58 -3.16 20.76
CA GLY A 273 5.85 -3.75 20.34
C GLY A 273 5.77 -4.52 19.02
N PHE A 274 6.84 -4.46 18.23
CA PHE A 274 6.95 -5.18 16.96
C PHE A 274 7.38 -6.64 17.22
N CYS A 275 6.53 -7.60 16.84
CA CYS A 275 6.90 -9.02 16.83
C CYS A 275 6.31 -9.77 15.64
N HIS A 276 6.63 -11.06 15.52
CA HIS A 276 6.16 -11.91 14.42
C HIS A 276 4.63 -11.90 14.28
N LYS A 277 3.89 -11.88 15.40
CA LYS A 277 2.42 -11.89 15.37
C LYS A 277 1.85 -10.66 14.69
N GLN A 278 2.45 -9.48 14.84
CA GLN A 278 1.99 -8.28 14.13
C GLN A 278 2.22 -8.40 12.62
N ARG A 279 3.31 -9.01 12.15
CA ARG A 279 3.51 -9.27 10.71
C ARG A 279 2.43 -10.21 10.15
N GLN A 280 2.15 -11.29 10.86
CA GLN A 280 1.10 -12.22 10.47
C GLN A 280 -0.27 -11.53 10.42
N ARG A 281 -0.64 -10.76 11.46
CA ARG A 281 -1.90 -10.02 11.51
C ARG A 281 -2.00 -8.94 10.43
N TRP A 282 -0.89 -8.28 10.11
CA TRP A 282 -0.80 -7.35 8.99
C TRP A 282 -1.10 -8.05 7.66
N LEU A 283 -0.46 -9.20 7.41
CA LEU A 283 -0.74 -10.02 6.23
C LEU A 283 -2.21 -10.47 6.19
N GLU A 284 -2.76 -10.99 7.30
CA GLU A 284 -4.16 -11.42 7.38
C GLU A 284 -5.12 -10.27 7.03
N SER A 285 -4.82 -9.03 7.47
CA SER A 285 -5.62 -7.85 7.12
C SER A 285 -5.59 -7.50 5.62
N GLN A 286 -4.55 -7.94 4.89
CA GLN A 286 -4.44 -7.75 3.45
C GLN A 286 -5.10 -8.89 2.66
N ILE A 287 -5.13 -10.10 3.21
CA ILE A 287 -5.76 -11.28 2.58
C ILE A 287 -7.28 -11.27 2.81
N LEU A 288 -7.74 -10.82 3.97
CA LEU A 288 -9.16 -10.79 4.35
C LEU A 288 -9.55 -9.40 4.83
N PRO A 289 -9.46 -8.36 3.98
CA PRO A 289 -9.64 -6.96 4.39
C PRO A 289 -11.04 -6.65 4.94
N VAL A 290 -12.08 -7.30 4.41
CA VAL A 290 -13.47 -7.02 4.81
C VAL A 290 -13.79 -7.49 6.24
N LEU A 291 -13.12 -8.52 6.76
CA LEU A 291 -13.45 -9.06 8.08
C LEU A 291 -13.13 -8.11 9.25
N PRO A 292 -11.94 -7.50 9.34
CA PRO A 292 -11.66 -6.52 10.38
C PRO A 292 -12.38 -5.18 10.17
N PHE A 293 -12.71 -4.83 8.93
CA PHE A 293 -13.15 -3.48 8.58
C PHE A 293 -14.62 -3.33 8.18
N ASN A 294 -15.35 -4.43 7.95
CA ASN A 294 -16.68 -4.51 7.30
C ASN A 294 -16.72 -4.03 5.85
N ASP A 295 -15.72 -3.25 5.43
CA ASP A 295 -15.45 -2.78 4.07
C ASP A 295 -13.97 -3.05 3.77
N ASP A 296 -13.54 -3.04 2.52
CA ASP A 296 -12.11 -3.13 2.18
C ASP A 296 -11.47 -1.72 2.24
N PRO A 297 -10.64 -1.40 3.26
CA PRO A 297 -10.10 -0.06 3.43
C PRO A 297 -9.16 0.35 2.29
N PHE A 298 -8.57 -0.61 1.57
CA PHE A 298 -7.67 -0.34 0.47
C PHE A 298 -8.45 0.02 -0.79
N SER A 299 -9.52 -0.74 -1.08
CA SER A 299 -10.38 -0.50 -2.24
C SER A 299 -11.19 0.79 -2.12
N MET A 300 -11.65 1.15 -0.91
CA MET A 300 -12.40 2.39 -0.67
C MET A 300 -11.64 3.65 -1.09
N ILE A 301 -10.30 3.64 -0.98
CA ILE A 301 -9.45 4.77 -1.35
C ILE A 301 -9.26 4.82 -2.88
N ASN A 302 -9.39 3.69 -3.58
CA ASN A 302 -9.18 3.59 -5.03
C ASN A 302 -10.44 3.85 -5.88
N GLU A 303 -11.62 3.90 -5.28
CA GLU A 303 -12.89 4.11 -6.01
C GLU A 303 -13.18 5.58 -6.34
N LEU A 304 -12.29 6.48 -5.94
CA LEU A 304 -12.50 7.92 -6.02
C LEU A 304 -12.02 8.40 -7.39
N ASP A 305 -12.92 9.05 -8.14
CA ASP A 305 -12.68 9.48 -9.53
C ASP A 305 -11.73 10.68 -9.55
N TYR A 306 -10.45 10.39 -9.74
CA TYR A 306 -9.33 11.34 -9.67
C TYR A 306 -8.82 11.79 -11.04
N ASP A 307 -9.70 11.89 -12.05
CA ASP A 307 -9.29 12.40 -13.37
C ASP A 307 -8.58 13.78 -13.26
N ASP A 308 -8.90 14.58 -12.24
CA ASP A 308 -8.33 15.90 -11.97
C ASP A 308 -7.23 15.95 -10.87
N LEU A 309 -6.87 14.83 -10.23
CA LEU A 309 -5.83 14.82 -9.19
C LEU A 309 -4.47 15.21 -9.80
N ASP A 310 -3.74 16.14 -9.20
CA ASP A 310 -2.36 16.41 -9.63
C ASP A 310 -1.42 15.30 -9.14
N ASP A 311 -0.64 14.72 -10.05
CA ASP A 311 0.36 13.70 -9.73
C ASP A 311 1.37 14.23 -8.70
N SER A 312 1.66 15.53 -8.69
CA SER A 312 2.57 16.13 -7.71
C SER A 312 2.05 16.04 -6.27
N VAL A 313 0.73 16.12 -6.07
CA VAL A 313 0.08 15.99 -4.76
C VAL A 313 0.16 14.54 -4.29
N LEU A 314 -0.15 13.60 -5.20
CA LEU A 314 -0.03 12.17 -4.94
C LEU A 314 1.42 11.76 -4.65
N ASP A 315 2.38 12.30 -5.41
CA ASP A 315 3.80 12.13 -5.19
C ASP A 315 4.20 12.53 -3.79
N LYS A 316 3.79 13.74 -3.39
CA LYS A 316 4.14 14.29 -2.10
C LYS A 316 3.51 13.51 -0.94
N ALA A 317 2.26 13.06 -1.10
CA ALA A 317 1.58 12.25 -0.11
C ALA A 317 2.29 10.91 0.14
N ILE A 318 2.73 10.22 -0.93
CA ILE A 318 3.49 8.97 -0.83
C ILE A 318 4.85 9.19 -0.17
N GLU A 319 5.62 10.18 -0.63
CA GLU A 319 6.93 10.50 -0.07
C GLU A 319 6.85 10.77 1.44
N ASN A 320 5.94 11.66 1.86
CA ASN A 320 5.80 12.02 3.27
C ASN A 320 5.30 10.83 4.11
N THR A 321 4.41 10.00 3.57
CA THR A 321 3.92 8.80 4.27
C THR A 321 5.02 7.75 4.42
N LEU A 322 5.87 7.57 3.41
CA LEU A 322 7.04 6.68 3.50
C LEU A 322 8.04 7.17 4.56
N GLU A 323 8.29 8.47 4.61
CA GLU A 323 9.16 9.06 5.63
C GLU A 323 8.57 8.86 7.04
N ASP A 324 7.24 8.98 7.20
CA ASP A 324 6.57 8.68 8.47
C ASP A 324 6.74 7.21 8.86
N ILE A 325 6.52 6.30 7.92
CA ILE A 325 6.69 4.86 8.11
C ILE A 325 8.13 4.54 8.55
N GLN A 326 9.14 5.14 7.91
CA GLN A 326 10.54 4.98 8.28
C GLN A 326 10.81 5.43 9.72
N ASN A 327 10.25 6.57 10.11
CA ASN A 327 10.41 7.12 11.46
C ASN A 327 9.71 6.26 12.53
N ILE A 328 8.57 5.65 12.22
CA ILE A 328 7.83 4.80 13.17
C ILE A 328 8.46 3.41 13.29
N TRP A 329 8.86 2.83 12.15
CA TRP A 329 9.30 1.44 12.09
C TRP A 329 10.74 1.24 12.58
N GLU A 330 11.60 2.27 12.48
CA GLU A 330 13.04 2.18 12.79
C GLU A 330 13.68 0.91 12.19
N MET A 331 13.42 0.69 10.90
CA MET A 331 13.69 -0.58 10.23
C MET A 331 15.15 -1.05 10.46
N PRO A 332 15.36 -2.28 10.96
CA PRO A 332 16.70 -2.78 11.26
C PRO A 332 17.59 -2.82 10.01
N SER A 333 18.88 -2.52 10.20
CA SER A 333 19.87 -2.60 9.12
C SER A 333 19.90 -4.01 8.53
N GLY A 334 19.77 -4.11 7.21
CA GLY A 334 19.76 -5.38 6.48
C GLY A 334 18.39 -6.05 6.36
N GLU A 335 17.33 -5.47 6.94
CA GLU A 335 15.96 -5.86 6.60
C GLU A 335 15.47 -5.16 5.33
N PHE A 336 14.57 -5.82 4.63
CA PHE A 336 13.95 -5.33 3.41
C PHE A 336 12.43 -5.33 3.57
N PHE A 337 11.80 -4.35 2.96
CA PHE A 337 10.35 -4.33 2.80
C PHE A 337 9.97 -5.07 1.52
N TYR A 338 9.08 -6.05 1.60
CA TYR A 338 8.73 -6.86 0.43
C TYR A 338 7.48 -6.35 -0.26
N ILE A 339 7.51 -6.28 -1.59
CA ILE A 339 6.33 -6.07 -2.42
C ILE A 339 6.06 -7.37 -3.15
N VAL A 340 4.96 -8.02 -2.79
CA VAL A 340 4.53 -9.28 -3.39
C VAL A 340 3.40 -8.99 -4.38
N LEU A 341 3.59 -9.39 -5.63
CA LEU A 341 2.56 -9.38 -6.67
C LEU A 341 2.18 -10.83 -6.99
N ASP A 342 1.04 -11.31 -6.50
CA ASP A 342 0.51 -12.64 -6.83
C ASP A 342 -0.40 -12.59 -8.06
N GLU A 343 -0.61 -13.75 -8.69
CA GLU A 343 -1.37 -13.89 -9.94
C GLU A 343 -0.93 -12.93 -11.05
N ALA A 344 0.37 -12.58 -11.08
CA ALA A 344 0.93 -11.64 -12.03
C ALA A 344 0.81 -12.09 -13.50
N ASN A 345 0.51 -13.37 -13.75
CA ASN A 345 0.10 -13.87 -15.08
C ASN A 345 -1.19 -13.23 -15.61
N VAL A 346 -2.05 -12.70 -14.74
CA VAL A 346 -3.22 -11.92 -15.14
C VAL A 346 -2.73 -10.60 -15.72
N ALA A 347 -2.00 -9.81 -14.94
CA ALA A 347 -1.43 -8.53 -15.40
C ALA A 347 -0.50 -8.68 -16.61
N SER A 348 0.23 -9.80 -16.74
CA SER A 348 1.12 -10.05 -17.89
C SER A 348 0.39 -10.32 -19.21
N ARG A 349 -0.94 -10.45 -19.19
CA ARG A 349 -1.78 -10.62 -20.39
C ARG A 349 -2.74 -9.46 -20.60
N MET A 350 -2.71 -8.47 -19.71
CA MET A 350 -3.60 -7.32 -19.75
C MET A 350 -2.91 -6.15 -20.43
N HIS A 351 -3.64 -5.53 -21.35
CA HIS A 351 -3.21 -4.32 -22.06
C HIS A 351 -1.85 -4.50 -22.76
N ASP A 352 -1.63 -5.66 -23.35
CA ASP A 352 -0.39 -6.08 -24.01
C ASP A 352 0.01 -5.20 -25.20
N LEU A 353 -0.94 -4.49 -25.82
CA LEU A 353 -0.72 -3.53 -26.90
C LEU A 353 -0.79 -2.06 -26.46
N ALA A 354 -1.06 -1.79 -25.18
CA ALA A 354 -1.23 -0.43 -24.67
C ALA A 354 0.10 0.23 -24.30
N PHE A 355 1.21 -0.49 -24.38
CA PHE A 355 2.54 0.03 -24.10
C PHE A 355 3.56 -0.48 -25.11
N ALA A 356 4.66 0.25 -25.25
CA ALA A 356 5.78 -0.13 -26.09
C ALA A 356 7.11 0.46 -25.57
N ASP A 357 8.20 -0.21 -25.88
CA ASP A 357 9.59 0.27 -25.77
C ASP A 357 10.43 -0.24 -26.96
N GLU A 358 11.76 -0.13 -26.90
CA GLU A 358 12.63 -0.58 -27.99
C GLU A 358 12.57 -2.09 -28.29
N TYR A 359 12.00 -2.90 -27.39
CA TYR A 359 11.81 -4.35 -27.56
C TYR A 359 10.42 -4.72 -28.08
N GLY A 360 9.57 -3.72 -28.33
CA GLY A 360 8.21 -3.89 -28.84
C GLY A 360 7.15 -3.69 -27.76
N HIS A 361 6.00 -4.30 -27.98
CA HIS A 361 4.85 -4.17 -27.08
C HIS A 361 5.01 -5.02 -25.81
N TYR A 362 4.48 -4.51 -24.70
CA TYR A 362 4.53 -5.21 -23.41
C TYR A 362 3.25 -4.95 -22.57
N PRO A 363 2.93 -5.86 -21.64
CA PRO A 363 1.73 -5.78 -20.82
C PRO A 363 1.88 -4.83 -19.63
N ILE A 364 0.75 -4.45 -19.03
CA ILE A 364 0.69 -3.51 -17.89
C ILE A 364 1.53 -3.92 -16.68
N LEU A 365 1.82 -5.22 -16.52
CA LEU A 365 2.68 -5.72 -15.43
C LEU A 365 4.04 -5.00 -15.37
N LYS A 366 4.62 -4.62 -16.52
CA LYS A 366 5.89 -3.89 -16.56
C LYS A 366 5.75 -2.49 -15.92
N GLU A 367 4.66 -1.78 -16.23
CA GLU A 367 4.38 -0.45 -15.67
C GLU A 367 3.99 -0.50 -14.19
N ILE A 368 3.34 -1.57 -13.73
CA ILE A 368 3.10 -1.83 -12.31
C ILE A 368 4.43 -1.83 -11.56
N ILE A 369 5.38 -2.67 -11.98
CA ILE A 369 6.65 -2.84 -11.28
C ILE A 369 7.47 -1.54 -11.33
N ARG A 370 7.51 -0.87 -12.50
CA ARG A 370 8.16 0.45 -12.65
C ARG A 370 7.61 1.48 -11.69
N THR A 371 6.28 1.60 -11.62
CA THR A 371 5.61 2.55 -10.74
C THR A 371 5.96 2.28 -9.28
N LEU A 372 5.74 1.04 -8.82
CA LEU A 372 6.04 0.65 -7.44
C LEU A 372 7.52 0.83 -7.09
N ARG A 373 8.45 0.47 -7.99
CA ARG A 373 9.88 0.64 -7.78
C ARG A 373 10.28 2.12 -7.68
N LYS A 374 9.74 2.96 -8.56
CA LYS A 374 9.95 4.41 -8.52
C LYS A 374 9.45 5.00 -7.20
N ARG A 375 8.25 4.60 -6.75
CA ARG A 375 7.62 5.12 -5.54
C ARG A 375 8.28 4.66 -4.25
N MET A 376 8.63 3.39 -4.19
CA MET A 376 9.18 2.78 -2.98
C MET A 376 10.70 2.94 -2.87
N GLY A 377 11.35 3.64 -3.81
CA GLY A 377 12.81 3.72 -3.92
C GLY A 377 13.53 4.33 -2.70
N HIS A 378 12.81 4.96 -1.78
CA HIS A 378 13.35 5.47 -0.51
C HIS A 378 13.53 4.38 0.55
N LEU A 379 12.87 3.23 0.39
CA LEU A 379 13.02 2.06 1.25
C LEU A 379 13.86 0.99 0.55
N PRO A 380 14.60 0.15 1.31
CA PRO A 380 15.22 -1.04 0.74
C PRO A 380 14.13 -2.07 0.45
N VAL A 381 13.59 -2.00 -0.75
CA VAL A 381 12.47 -2.82 -1.19
C VAL A 381 12.93 -4.03 -2.01
N LYS A 382 12.23 -5.16 -1.86
CA LYS A 382 12.41 -6.35 -2.70
C LYS A 382 11.08 -6.83 -3.27
N PHE A 383 11.05 -7.08 -4.57
CA PHE A 383 9.88 -7.62 -5.24
C PHE A 383 9.89 -9.15 -5.26
N VAL A 384 8.71 -9.74 -5.04
CA VAL A 384 8.42 -11.13 -5.39
C VAL A 384 7.19 -11.13 -6.29
N VAL A 385 7.39 -11.41 -7.58
CA VAL A 385 6.36 -11.38 -8.61
C VAL A 385 6.02 -12.82 -9.00
N ALA A 386 4.86 -13.31 -8.56
CA ALA A 386 4.47 -14.69 -8.70
C ALA A 386 3.39 -14.87 -9.76
N GLY A 387 3.50 -15.95 -10.53
CA GLY A 387 2.51 -16.29 -11.56
C GLY A 387 2.72 -17.68 -12.13
N THR A 388 1.82 -18.07 -13.02
CA THR A 388 1.91 -19.35 -13.73
C THR A 388 2.83 -19.25 -14.94
N ILE A 389 2.62 -18.24 -15.77
CA ILE A 389 3.44 -17.92 -16.94
C ILE A 389 3.57 -16.39 -17.00
N ILE A 390 4.80 -15.89 -16.99
CA ILE A 390 5.14 -14.49 -17.22
C ILE A 390 6.19 -14.49 -18.32
N PRO A 391 5.91 -13.93 -19.51
CA PRO A 391 6.87 -13.97 -20.61
C PRO A 391 8.13 -13.16 -20.29
N GLN A 392 9.30 -13.81 -20.34
CA GLN A 392 10.58 -13.20 -19.99
C GLN A 392 11.00 -12.12 -21.01
N GLU A 393 10.56 -12.26 -22.26
CA GLU A 393 10.80 -11.31 -23.34
C GLU A 393 10.29 -9.89 -23.03
N HIS A 394 9.26 -9.74 -22.20
CA HIS A 394 8.77 -8.42 -21.80
C HIS A 394 9.71 -7.69 -20.83
N PHE A 395 10.62 -8.43 -20.17
CA PHE A 395 11.55 -7.91 -19.17
C PHE A 395 12.99 -7.84 -19.71
N GLN A 396 13.13 -7.56 -21.01
CA GLN A 396 14.39 -7.17 -21.62
C GLN A 396 14.62 -5.66 -21.40
N SER A 397 15.88 -5.26 -21.26
CA SER A 397 16.30 -3.86 -21.12
C SER A 397 17.72 -3.65 -21.64
N ALA A 398 17.97 -2.54 -22.33
CA ALA A 398 19.30 -2.17 -22.80
C ALA A 398 20.19 -1.65 -21.66
N VAL A 399 19.57 -1.18 -20.57
CA VAL A 399 20.22 -0.48 -19.45
C VAL A 399 20.19 -1.32 -18.17
N GLY A 400 19.90 -2.62 -18.30
CA GLY A 400 19.91 -3.56 -17.17
C GLY A 400 18.82 -3.30 -16.12
N GLU A 401 17.69 -2.68 -16.50
CA GLU A 401 16.57 -2.37 -15.59
C GLU A 401 16.08 -3.59 -14.81
N TRP A 402 16.19 -4.79 -15.40
CA TRP A 402 15.68 -6.05 -14.88
C TRP A 402 16.79 -7.03 -14.43
N ASP A 403 18.06 -6.60 -14.47
CA ASP A 403 19.21 -7.48 -14.20
C ASP A 403 19.28 -7.94 -12.74
N ASP A 404 18.60 -7.23 -11.83
CA ASP A 404 18.45 -7.57 -10.42
C ASP A 404 17.25 -8.50 -10.13
N PHE A 405 16.50 -8.90 -11.17
CA PHE A 405 15.48 -9.94 -11.08
C PHE A 405 16.06 -11.30 -11.44
N ARG A 406 15.78 -12.29 -10.59
CA ARG A 406 16.04 -13.70 -10.89
C ARG A 406 14.74 -14.47 -11.10
N TRP A 407 14.82 -15.50 -11.93
CA TRP A 407 13.71 -16.42 -12.18
C TRP A 407 13.84 -17.63 -11.26
N CYS A 408 12.75 -17.97 -10.57
CA CYS A 408 12.72 -19.02 -9.56
C CYS A 408 11.47 -19.87 -9.75
N SER A 409 11.61 -21.19 -9.62
CA SER A 409 10.51 -22.14 -9.71
C SER A 409 10.39 -23.03 -8.46
N ASP A 410 10.97 -22.57 -7.34
CA ASP A 410 11.08 -23.30 -6.06
C ASP A 410 9.74 -23.46 -5.34
N THR A 411 8.82 -24.17 -5.98
CA THR A 411 7.56 -24.64 -5.39
C THR A 411 7.50 -26.15 -5.58
N GLY A 412 7.70 -26.91 -4.51
CA GLY A 412 7.66 -28.38 -4.56
C GLY A 412 7.66 -29.00 -3.17
N PHE A 413 6.93 -30.10 -2.98
CA PHE A 413 7.01 -30.93 -1.78
C PHE A 413 8.04 -32.05 -2.01
N LEU A 414 9.33 -31.71 -1.99
CA LEU A 414 10.42 -32.67 -1.86
C LEU A 414 11.38 -32.18 -0.78
#